data_AF-A0A9X9A0D6-F1
#
_entry.id   AF-A0A9X9A0D6-F1
#
_cell.length_a   1.000
_cell.length_b   1.000
_cell.length_c   1.000
_cell.angle_alpha   90.00
_cell.angle_beta   90.00
_cell.angle_gamma   90.00
#
_symmetry.space_group_name_H-M   'P 1'
#
loop_
_entity.id
_entity.type
_entity.pdbx_description
1 polymer ?
#
loop_
_entity_poly.entity_id
_entity_poly.type
_entity_poly.pdbx_seq_one_letter_code
_entity_poly.pdbx_strand_id
1 'polypeptide(L)'
;MKHKFNYMRFYLALLWTLLLLFLTGCWSSKEVEELSLTAGIALDKGKDSTIEKEDEEGGYPKRNLITATYQIVSSQAQSKGNGQQKRYINVSETGDSIHQIVREFSLKRESTMFSPHLKNIVISDSLVRTYSLEQLLEQYLRDNEVRLSCMLLISKGLAKEVLESNKKGEIPAFRLSGIADNRNRTTRILPPVSLAKLEGKMRSGASFLLQNVISINGETKFAGAAVIKGKTKKLMGFLNEQELEGVVWINGKRNGGVVKTFDKESKKLIIYEIKSIKSKIIPHVNGNNISFDVNI
;
A
#
# COMPACT_ATOMS: atom_id res chain seq x y z
N MET A 1 -40.16 55.15 30.38
CA MET A 1 -39.57 53.82 30.67
C MET A 1 -40.03 52.70 29.72
N LYS A 2 -41.28 52.70 29.21
CA LYS A 2 -41.80 51.64 28.32
C LYS A 2 -41.13 51.53 26.93
N HIS A 3 -40.68 52.64 26.32
CA HIS A 3 -40.05 52.60 24.99
C HIS A 3 -38.68 51.90 24.93
N LYS A 4 -37.80 52.08 25.92
CA LYS A 4 -36.48 51.40 25.97
C LYS A 4 -36.61 49.87 26.05
N PHE A 5 -37.69 49.38 26.66
CA PHE A 5 -37.94 47.96 26.83
C PHE A 5 -38.31 47.25 25.52
N ASN A 6 -38.98 47.95 24.60
CA ASN A 6 -39.36 47.40 23.28
C ASN A 6 -38.16 47.28 22.33
N TYR A 7 -37.22 48.23 22.35
CA TYR A 7 -35.98 48.13 21.57
C TYR A 7 -35.09 46.99 22.06
N MET A 8 -34.97 46.80 23.39
CA MET A 8 -34.21 45.69 23.96
C MET A 8 -34.75 44.33 23.53
N ARG A 9 -36.08 44.17 23.50
CA ARG A 9 -36.75 42.95 22.99
C ARG A 9 -36.52 42.73 21.50
N PHE A 10 -36.51 43.80 20.70
CA PHE A 10 -36.22 43.73 19.26
C PHE A 10 -34.77 43.33 18.97
N TYR A 11 -33.79 43.92 19.67
CA TYR A 11 -32.38 43.54 19.52
C TYR A 11 -32.10 42.12 19.99
N LEU A 12 -32.76 41.67 21.06
CA LEU A 12 -32.73 40.25 21.47
C LEU A 12 -33.31 39.36 20.37
N ALA A 13 -34.51 39.66 19.85
CA ALA A 13 -35.09 38.87 18.75
C ALA A 13 -34.17 38.82 17.52
N LEU A 14 -33.55 39.94 17.14
CA LEU A 14 -32.60 40.02 16.03
C LEU A 14 -31.35 39.16 16.30
N LEU A 15 -30.80 39.21 17.52
CA LEU A 15 -29.65 38.39 17.94
C LEU A 15 -29.97 36.89 17.91
N TRP A 16 -31.16 36.50 18.38
CA TRP A 16 -31.63 35.11 18.33
C TRP A 16 -31.82 34.64 16.88
N THR A 17 -32.34 35.50 16.01
CA THR A 17 -32.49 35.20 14.57
C THR A 17 -31.13 35.07 13.88
N LEU A 18 -30.16 35.91 14.24
CA LEU A 18 -28.79 35.85 13.75
C LEU A 18 -28.08 34.56 14.20
N LEU A 19 -28.26 34.15 15.46
CA LEU A 19 -27.71 32.89 15.98
C LEU A 19 -28.27 31.66 15.26
N LEU A 20 -29.54 31.67 14.86
CA LEU A 20 -30.14 30.59 14.07
C LEU A 20 -29.53 30.43 12.67
N LEU A 21 -29.00 31.49 12.07
CA LEU A 21 -28.28 31.40 10.79
C LEU A 21 -26.95 30.63 10.91
N PHE A 22 -26.32 30.64 12.10
CA PHE A 22 -25.10 29.88 12.40
C PHE A 22 -25.36 28.42 12.82
N LEU A 23 -26.63 27.99 12.96
CA LEU A 23 -26.98 26.60 13.24
C LEU A 23 -27.09 25.72 11.97
N THR A 24 -26.69 26.21 10.80
CA THR A 24 -26.64 25.43 9.56
C THR A 24 -25.39 24.53 9.48
N GLY A 25 -25.20 23.63 10.44
CA GLY A 25 -24.28 22.49 10.33
C GLY A 25 -25.08 21.21 10.11
N CYS A 26 -24.72 20.22 9.29
CA CYS A 26 -23.55 19.96 8.46
C CYS A 26 -24.05 19.56 7.06
N TRP A 27 -23.93 20.46 6.07
CA TRP A 27 -24.38 20.17 4.70
C TRP A 27 -23.58 19.03 4.02
N SER A 28 -22.44 18.62 4.58
CA SER A 28 -21.50 17.69 3.94
C SER A 28 -21.12 16.48 4.82
N SER A 29 -21.89 16.13 5.84
CA SER A 29 -21.63 14.90 6.60
C SER A 29 -22.05 13.67 5.78
N LYS A 30 -21.15 12.70 5.64
CA LYS A 30 -21.47 11.33 5.22
C LYS A 30 -21.39 10.43 6.44
N GLU A 31 -22.36 9.55 6.61
CA GLU A 31 -22.35 8.60 7.73
C GLU A 31 -21.24 7.55 7.52
N VAL A 32 -20.68 7.03 8.62
CA VAL A 32 -19.59 6.04 8.54
C VAL A 32 -20.10 4.73 7.93
N GLU A 33 -21.38 4.45 8.14
CA GLU A 33 -22.13 3.32 7.64
C GLU A 33 -22.31 3.37 6.11
N GLU A 34 -22.32 4.57 5.52
CA GLU A 34 -22.39 4.80 4.06
C GLU A 34 -21.03 4.68 3.36
N LEU A 35 -19.93 4.61 4.14
CA LEU A 35 -18.56 4.62 3.64
C LEU A 35 -17.93 3.23 3.70
N SER A 36 -17.45 2.76 2.54
CA SER A 36 -16.65 1.53 2.47
C SER A 36 -15.18 1.84 2.74
N LEU A 37 -14.76 1.67 3.99
CA LEU A 37 -13.38 1.92 4.41
C LEU A 37 -12.40 0.95 3.76
N THR A 38 -11.59 1.44 2.83
CA THR A 38 -10.57 0.64 2.14
C THR A 38 -9.26 0.64 2.93
N ALA A 39 -8.77 -0.54 3.31
CA ALA A 39 -7.53 -0.73 4.04
C ALA A 39 -6.36 -1.12 3.14
N GLY A 40 -6.61 -1.83 2.03
CA GLY A 40 -5.58 -2.29 1.10
C GLY A 40 -6.09 -2.41 -0.33
N ILE A 41 -5.19 -2.26 -1.29
CA ILE A 41 -5.48 -2.45 -2.72
C ILE A 41 -4.49 -3.48 -3.28
N ALA A 42 -5.00 -4.45 -4.03
CA ALA A 42 -4.19 -5.37 -4.81
C ALA A 42 -4.42 -5.13 -6.31
N LEU A 43 -3.35 -5.01 -7.08
CA LEU A 43 -3.38 -4.84 -8.53
C LEU A 43 -2.75 -6.06 -9.19
N ASP A 44 -3.56 -6.74 -10.00
CA ASP A 44 -3.18 -7.94 -10.73
C ASP A 44 -3.36 -7.78 -12.23
N LYS A 45 -2.62 -8.57 -13.02
CA LYS A 45 -2.89 -8.69 -14.45
C LYS A 45 -4.26 -9.34 -14.63
N GLY A 46 -5.17 -8.62 -15.26
CA GLY A 46 -6.51 -9.09 -15.54
C GLY A 46 -6.53 -10.19 -16.60
N LYS A 47 -7.58 -11.01 -16.53
CA LYS A 47 -7.96 -11.97 -17.57
C LYS A 47 -9.30 -11.52 -18.13
N ASP A 48 -9.55 -11.80 -19.41
CA ASP A 48 -10.85 -11.49 -20.03
C ASP A 48 -11.98 -12.09 -19.18
N SER A 49 -12.90 -11.24 -18.74
CA SER A 49 -14.12 -11.71 -18.12
C SER A 49 -15.17 -12.00 -19.21
N THR A 50 -16.00 -13.01 -18.99
CA THR A 50 -17.10 -13.33 -19.92
C THR A 50 -18.16 -12.23 -19.98
N ILE A 51 -18.35 -11.49 -18.88
CA ILE A 51 -19.31 -10.37 -18.79
C ILE A 51 -18.88 -9.21 -19.70
N GLU A 52 -17.58 -8.92 -19.79
CA GLU A 52 -17.08 -7.85 -20.64
C GLU A 52 -17.16 -8.15 -22.14
N LYS A 53 -17.28 -9.43 -22.54
CA LYS A 53 -17.49 -9.82 -23.94
C LYS A 53 -18.91 -9.53 -24.42
N GLU A 54 -19.89 -9.53 -23.51
CA GLU A 54 -21.28 -9.21 -23.83
C GLU A 54 -21.49 -7.69 -23.98
N ASP A 55 -20.65 -6.87 -23.35
CA ASP A 55 -20.64 -5.40 -23.48
C ASP A 55 -19.73 -4.86 -24.61
N GLU A 56 -19.13 -5.74 -25.44
CA GLU A 56 -18.34 -5.33 -26.61
C GLU A 56 -19.17 -4.71 -27.75
N GLU A 57 -20.50 -4.57 -27.60
CA GLU A 57 -21.36 -3.83 -28.54
C GLU A 57 -20.95 -2.35 -28.69
N GLY A 58 -20.20 -1.80 -27.73
CA GLY A 58 -19.70 -0.40 -27.75
C GLY A 58 -18.46 -0.13 -28.62
N GLY A 59 -17.87 -1.12 -29.29
CA GLY A 59 -16.80 -0.92 -30.28
C GLY A 59 -15.41 -0.53 -29.75
N TYR A 60 -15.21 -0.48 -28.43
CA TYR A 60 -13.89 -0.21 -27.82
C TYR A 60 -13.21 -1.53 -27.39
N PRO A 61 -12.13 -1.96 -28.07
CA PRO A 61 -11.45 -3.20 -27.72
C PRO A 61 -10.65 -3.00 -26.43
N LYS A 62 -11.14 -3.54 -25.31
CA LYS A 62 -10.39 -3.60 -24.07
C LYS A 62 -9.19 -4.51 -24.26
N ARG A 63 -8.00 -3.95 -24.17
CA ARG A 63 -6.75 -4.71 -24.20
C ARG A 63 -6.11 -4.58 -22.84
N ASN A 64 -5.29 -5.58 -22.49
CA ASN A 64 -4.24 -5.33 -21.52
C ASN A 64 -4.81 -5.13 -20.08
N LEU A 65 -5.83 -5.93 -19.76
CA LEU A 65 -6.65 -5.82 -18.55
C LEU A 65 -5.86 -5.83 -17.24
N ILE A 66 -6.41 -5.12 -16.26
CA ILE A 66 -5.96 -4.99 -14.88
C ILE A 66 -7.14 -5.40 -14.00
N THR A 67 -6.89 -6.24 -13.00
CA THR A 67 -7.86 -6.52 -11.94
C THR A 67 -7.41 -5.77 -10.69
N ALA A 68 -8.25 -4.85 -10.21
CA ALA A 68 -8.04 -4.19 -8.93
C ALA A 68 -8.93 -4.84 -7.87
N THR A 69 -8.34 -5.22 -6.75
CA THR A 69 -9.05 -5.77 -5.59
C THR A 69 -8.92 -4.82 -4.41
N TYR A 70 -10.05 -4.36 -3.89
CA TYR A 70 -10.14 -3.47 -2.75
C TYR A 70 -10.49 -4.28 -1.51
N GLN A 71 -9.65 -4.19 -0.48
CA GLN A 71 -9.91 -4.76 0.84
C GLN A 71 -10.68 -3.74 1.68
N ILE A 72 -11.97 -4.01 1.87
CA ILE A 72 -12.89 -3.16 2.61
C ILE A 72 -13.05 -3.71 4.02
N VAL A 73 -12.92 -2.85 5.02
CA VAL A 73 -13.17 -3.18 6.43
C VAL A 73 -14.67 -3.33 6.64
N SER A 74 -15.11 -4.45 7.23
CA SER A 74 -16.51 -4.69 7.53
C SER A 74 -16.88 -4.11 8.90
N SER A 75 -17.77 -3.12 8.94
CA SER A 75 -18.31 -2.50 10.16
C SER A 75 -19.24 -3.45 10.95
N GLN A 76 -19.95 -4.36 10.26
CA GLN A 76 -20.85 -5.34 10.89
C GLN A 76 -20.13 -6.34 11.81
N ALA A 77 -18.82 -6.51 11.69
CA ALA A 77 -18.04 -7.41 12.53
C ALA A 77 -17.74 -6.84 13.93
N GLN A 78 -18.09 -5.58 14.22
CA GLN A 78 -17.94 -4.98 15.57
C GLN A 78 -19.18 -5.15 16.46
N SER A 79 -20.37 -5.34 15.89
CA SER A 79 -21.64 -5.29 16.64
C SER A 79 -22.15 -6.66 17.13
N LYS A 80 -21.59 -7.78 16.66
CA LYS A 80 -21.87 -9.11 17.22
C LYS A 80 -20.60 -9.68 17.80
N GLY A 81 -20.58 -9.93 19.12
CA GLY A 81 -19.45 -10.47 19.90
C GLY A 81 -18.94 -11.86 19.51
N ASN A 82 -19.23 -12.34 18.29
CA ASN A 82 -18.69 -13.56 17.73
C ASN A 82 -17.41 -13.26 16.95
N GLY A 83 -16.25 -13.50 17.56
CA GLY A 83 -14.92 -13.41 16.93
C GLY A 83 -14.66 -14.44 15.80
N GLN A 84 -15.71 -15.00 15.19
CA GLN A 84 -15.61 -16.09 14.22
C GLN A 84 -15.67 -15.67 12.74
N GLN A 85 -15.98 -14.41 12.42
CA GLN A 85 -16.08 -13.93 11.04
C GLN A 85 -14.88 -13.06 10.61
N LYS A 86 -14.60 -13.02 9.30
CA LYS A 86 -13.59 -12.11 8.71
C LYS A 86 -14.06 -10.67 8.91
N ARG A 87 -13.15 -9.79 9.34
CA ARG A 87 -13.41 -8.35 9.53
C ARG A 87 -13.23 -7.53 8.25
N TYR A 88 -13.15 -8.20 7.10
CA TYR A 88 -12.94 -7.58 5.81
C TYR A 88 -13.65 -8.37 4.72
N ILE A 89 -13.91 -7.70 3.62
CA ILE A 89 -14.29 -8.29 2.34
C ILE A 89 -13.30 -7.81 1.27
N ASN A 90 -12.95 -8.69 0.33
CA ASN A 90 -12.18 -8.32 -0.84
C ASN A 90 -13.13 -8.26 -2.02
N VAL A 91 -13.24 -7.10 -2.66
CA VAL A 91 -14.07 -6.92 -3.87
C VAL A 91 -13.14 -6.63 -5.03
N SER A 92 -13.31 -7.36 -6.13
CA SER A 92 -12.44 -7.29 -7.30
C SER A 92 -13.24 -6.81 -8.51
N GLU A 93 -12.64 -5.94 -9.31
CA GLU A 93 -13.16 -5.52 -10.61
C GLU A 93 -12.03 -5.53 -11.63
N THR A 94 -12.37 -5.84 -12.87
CA THR A 94 -11.42 -5.90 -13.99
C THR A 94 -11.80 -4.84 -15.02
N GLY A 95 -10.78 -4.22 -15.60
CA GLY A 95 -10.91 -3.27 -16.69
C GLY A 95 -9.55 -2.95 -17.29
N ASP A 96 -9.50 -2.15 -18.33
CA ASP A 96 -8.26 -1.76 -19.01
C ASP A 96 -7.65 -0.45 -18.47
N SER A 97 -8.39 0.26 -17.62
CA SER A 97 -7.95 1.48 -16.93
C SER A 97 -8.35 1.48 -15.45
N ILE A 98 -7.41 1.82 -14.57
CA ILE A 98 -7.68 1.96 -13.12
C ILE A 98 -8.75 3.04 -12.87
N HIS A 99 -8.76 4.12 -13.66
CA HIS A 99 -9.80 5.15 -13.55
C HIS A 99 -11.19 4.60 -13.87
N GLN A 100 -11.31 3.76 -14.91
CA GLN A 100 -12.58 3.12 -15.24
C GLN A 100 -12.98 2.12 -14.15
N ILE A 101 -12.05 1.29 -13.69
CA ILE A 101 -12.31 0.29 -12.64
C ILE A 101 -12.92 0.96 -11.39
N VAL A 102 -12.40 2.11 -10.96
CA VAL A 102 -12.95 2.87 -9.83
C VAL A 102 -14.41 3.32 -10.09
N ARG A 103 -14.76 3.66 -11.33
CA ARG A 103 -16.15 4.00 -11.72
C ARG A 103 -17.04 2.77 -11.74
N GLU A 104 -16.56 1.63 -12.26
CA GLU A 104 -17.31 0.36 -12.25
C GLU A 104 -17.66 -0.09 -10.82
N PHE A 105 -16.73 0.08 -9.87
CA PHE A 105 -17.02 -0.15 -8.45
C PHE A 105 -18.20 0.68 -7.93
N SER A 106 -18.37 1.90 -8.44
CA SER A 106 -19.46 2.79 -8.04
C SER A 106 -20.81 2.40 -8.66
N LEU A 107 -20.80 1.65 -9.76
CA LEU A 107 -22.02 1.15 -10.41
C LEU A 107 -22.56 -0.11 -9.73
N LYS A 108 -21.67 -0.90 -9.12
CA LYS A 108 -22.01 -2.21 -8.53
C LYS A 108 -22.21 -2.18 -7.02
N ARG A 109 -21.99 -1.03 -6.37
CA ARG A 109 -22.05 -0.92 -4.90
C ARG A 109 -22.83 0.31 -4.48
N GLU A 110 -23.62 0.13 -3.43
CA GLU A 110 -24.41 1.21 -2.82
C GLU A 110 -23.54 2.25 -2.10
N SER A 111 -22.37 1.84 -1.58
CA SER A 111 -21.45 2.71 -0.84
C SER A 111 -20.24 3.14 -1.65
N THR A 112 -19.88 4.41 -1.51
CA THR A 112 -18.65 4.97 -2.11
C THR A 112 -17.41 4.38 -1.43
N MET A 113 -16.38 4.05 -2.22
CA MET A 113 -15.07 3.65 -1.70
C MET A 113 -14.45 4.83 -0.96
N PHE A 114 -14.02 4.62 0.29
CA PHE A 114 -13.39 5.64 1.11
C PHE A 114 -11.99 5.17 1.53
N SER A 115 -10.97 5.80 0.93
CA SER A 115 -9.57 5.36 1.06
C SER A 115 -8.62 6.21 1.93
N PRO A 116 -9.03 7.17 2.79
CA PRO A 116 -8.08 7.88 3.66
C PRO A 116 -7.27 7.01 4.63
N HIS A 117 -7.70 5.78 4.89
CA HIS A 117 -6.99 4.82 5.74
C HIS A 117 -6.23 3.73 4.99
N LEU A 118 -6.09 3.87 3.67
CA LEU A 118 -5.32 2.94 2.84
C LEU A 118 -3.92 2.74 3.41
N LYS A 119 -3.58 1.50 3.76
CA LYS A 119 -2.30 1.14 4.37
C LYS A 119 -1.27 0.70 3.35
N ASN A 120 -1.70 -0.07 2.35
CA ASN A 120 -0.81 -0.56 1.32
C ASN A 120 -1.48 -0.75 -0.03
N ILE A 121 -0.66 -0.59 -1.05
CA ILE A 121 -0.95 -1.01 -2.42
C ILE A 121 0.02 -2.16 -2.71
N VAL A 122 -0.52 -3.32 -3.07
CA VAL A 122 0.24 -4.51 -3.45
C VAL A 122 0.08 -4.70 -4.95
N ILE A 123 1.17 -4.85 -5.69
CA ILE A 123 1.13 -5.01 -7.14
C ILE A 123 1.83 -6.30 -7.53
N SER A 124 1.22 -7.14 -8.36
CA SER A 124 1.86 -8.39 -8.78
C SER A 124 3.02 -8.14 -9.74
N ASP A 125 3.99 -9.04 -9.66
CA ASP A 125 5.20 -9.01 -10.47
C ASP A 125 4.88 -9.06 -11.97
N SER A 126 3.90 -9.86 -12.37
CA SER A 126 3.41 -9.94 -13.75
C SER A 126 2.91 -8.59 -14.28
N LEU A 127 2.23 -7.81 -13.43
CA LEU A 127 1.70 -6.51 -13.80
C LEU A 127 2.82 -5.45 -13.89
N VAL A 128 3.75 -5.42 -12.94
CA VAL A 128 4.89 -4.46 -12.94
C VAL A 128 5.94 -4.77 -14.02
N ARG A 129 5.95 -5.98 -14.57
CA ARG A 129 6.71 -6.30 -15.78
C ARG A 129 6.05 -5.74 -17.04
N THR A 130 4.72 -5.71 -17.06
CA THR A 130 3.93 -5.25 -18.22
C THR A 130 3.85 -3.72 -18.24
N TYR A 131 3.47 -3.12 -17.12
CA TYR A 131 3.27 -1.68 -16.94
C TYR A 131 4.34 -1.06 -16.07
N SER A 132 4.63 0.22 -16.35
CA SER A 132 5.42 1.01 -15.42
C SER A 132 4.64 1.28 -14.13
N LEU A 133 5.33 1.37 -12.98
CA LEU A 133 4.69 1.74 -11.72
C LEU A 133 4.00 3.11 -11.79
N GLU A 134 4.52 4.03 -12.61
CA GLU A 134 3.92 5.35 -12.80
C GLU A 134 2.52 5.26 -13.41
N GLN A 135 2.36 4.47 -14.48
CA GLN A 135 1.05 4.23 -15.10
C GLN A 135 0.06 3.58 -14.13
N LEU A 136 0.52 2.60 -13.35
CA LEU A 136 -0.33 1.89 -12.38
C LEU A 136 -0.72 2.73 -11.17
N LEU A 137 0.02 3.80 -10.88
CA LEU A 137 -0.16 4.60 -9.66
C LEU A 137 -0.67 6.01 -9.92
N GLU A 138 -0.82 6.41 -11.18
CA GLU A 138 -1.24 7.75 -11.57
C GLU A 138 -2.56 8.16 -10.89
N GLN A 139 -3.59 7.31 -10.96
CA GLN A 139 -4.88 7.58 -10.32
C GLN A 139 -4.73 7.82 -8.81
N TYR A 140 -3.94 6.99 -8.11
CA TYR A 140 -3.77 7.11 -6.65
C TYR A 140 -2.91 8.29 -6.23
N LEU A 141 -2.01 8.77 -7.10
CA LEU A 141 -1.21 9.97 -6.86
C LEU A 141 -2.03 11.26 -7.05
N ARG A 142 -3.06 11.20 -7.90
CA ARG A 142 -3.94 12.34 -8.23
C ARG A 142 -5.20 12.40 -7.35
N ASP A 143 -5.57 11.29 -6.73
CA ASP A 143 -6.74 11.20 -5.86
C ASP A 143 -6.47 11.85 -4.49
N ASN A 144 -7.24 12.91 -4.18
CA ASN A 144 -7.12 13.64 -2.93
C ASN A 144 -7.54 12.82 -1.69
N GLU A 145 -8.26 11.71 -1.87
CA GLU A 145 -8.67 10.84 -0.75
C GLU A 145 -7.58 9.85 -0.33
N VAL A 146 -6.58 9.59 -1.19
CA VAL A 146 -5.52 8.64 -0.91
C VAL A 146 -4.40 9.31 -0.11
N ARG A 147 -4.16 8.85 1.12
CA ARG A 147 -2.99 9.28 1.86
C ARG A 147 -1.72 8.74 1.23
N LEU A 148 -0.83 9.65 0.79
CA LEU A 148 0.47 9.31 0.20
C LEU A 148 1.44 8.59 1.16
N SER A 149 1.08 8.43 2.43
CA SER A 149 1.80 7.61 3.41
C SER A 149 1.60 6.11 3.23
N CYS A 150 0.63 5.66 2.41
CA CYS A 150 0.41 4.24 2.13
C CYS A 150 1.68 3.60 1.53
N MET A 151 1.98 2.38 1.94
CA MET A 151 3.19 1.66 1.54
C MET A 151 2.97 0.90 0.23
N LEU A 152 3.97 0.90 -0.65
CA LEU A 152 3.98 0.05 -1.84
C LEU A 152 4.71 -1.27 -1.58
N LEU A 153 4.10 -2.38 -1.99
CA LEU A 153 4.66 -3.73 -1.95
C LEU A 153 4.57 -4.39 -3.32
N ILE A 154 5.55 -5.22 -3.68
CA ILE A 154 5.48 -6.06 -4.88
C ILE A 154 5.20 -7.50 -4.47
N SER A 155 4.19 -8.12 -5.06
CA SER A 155 3.92 -9.54 -4.86
C SER A 155 4.58 -10.38 -5.92
N LYS A 156 5.34 -11.41 -5.53
CA LYS A 156 5.74 -12.48 -6.45
C LYS A 156 4.62 -13.52 -6.49
N GLY A 157 3.74 -13.41 -7.49
CA GLY A 157 2.46 -14.12 -7.53
C GLY A 157 1.27 -13.13 -7.58
N LEU A 158 0.07 -13.62 -7.29
CA LEU A 158 -1.14 -12.79 -7.29
C LEU A 158 -1.15 -11.85 -6.07
N ALA A 159 -1.30 -10.55 -6.33
CA ALA A 159 -1.38 -9.54 -5.28
C ALA A 159 -2.64 -9.72 -4.42
N LYS A 160 -3.75 -10.15 -5.00
CA LYS A 160 -4.99 -10.45 -4.28
C LYS A 160 -4.79 -11.47 -3.15
N GLU A 161 -3.99 -12.52 -3.38
CA GLU A 161 -3.71 -13.56 -2.38
C GLU A 161 -2.93 -13.03 -1.18
N VAL A 162 -2.19 -11.92 -1.34
CA VAL A 162 -1.50 -11.24 -0.24
C VAL A 162 -2.49 -10.47 0.64
N LEU A 163 -3.63 -10.06 0.08
CA LEU A 163 -4.73 -9.45 0.82
C LEU A 163 -5.77 -10.48 1.28
N GLU A 164 -5.44 -11.76 1.24
CA GLU A 164 -6.27 -12.84 1.78
C GLU A 164 -5.57 -13.47 2.98
N SER A 165 -6.33 -13.74 4.03
CA SER A 165 -5.85 -14.42 5.24
C SER A 165 -6.86 -15.47 5.68
N ASN A 166 -6.33 -16.62 6.07
CA ASN A 166 -7.08 -17.70 6.71
C ASN A 166 -7.32 -17.42 8.21
N LYS A 167 -6.66 -16.41 8.79
CA LYS A 167 -6.81 -16.03 10.18
C LYS A 167 -8.05 -15.15 10.36
N LYS A 168 -8.94 -15.59 11.24
CA LYS A 168 -10.16 -14.85 11.61
C LYS A 168 -9.79 -13.60 12.41
N GLY A 169 -10.57 -12.53 12.27
CA GLY A 169 -10.35 -11.27 13.01
C GLY A 169 -9.18 -10.40 12.53
N GLU A 170 -8.31 -10.88 11.64
CA GLU A 170 -7.19 -10.13 11.07
C GLU A 170 -7.61 -9.43 9.77
N ILE A 171 -7.09 -8.22 9.56
CA ILE A 171 -7.21 -7.50 8.29
C ILE A 171 -5.81 -7.47 7.65
N PRO A 172 -5.58 -8.19 6.54
CA PRO A 172 -4.26 -8.35 5.92
C PRO A 172 -3.49 -7.06 5.69
N ALA A 173 -4.14 -5.97 5.27
CA ALA A 173 -3.44 -4.70 5.04
C ALA A 173 -2.81 -4.13 6.32
N PHE A 174 -3.47 -4.24 7.47
CA PHE A 174 -2.89 -3.81 8.76
C PHE A 174 -1.78 -4.75 9.21
N ARG A 175 -1.94 -6.07 9.00
CA ARG A 175 -0.89 -7.07 9.25
C ARG A 175 0.39 -6.75 8.49
N LEU A 176 0.31 -6.44 7.19
CA LEU A 176 1.48 -6.11 6.37
C LEU A 176 2.21 -4.87 6.92
N SER A 177 1.48 -3.89 7.44
CA SER A 177 2.06 -2.72 8.10
C SER A 177 2.78 -3.10 9.38
N GLY A 178 2.16 -3.94 10.23
CA GLY A 178 2.81 -4.45 11.45
C GLY A 178 4.04 -5.32 11.17
N ILE A 179 4.04 -6.11 10.09
CA ILE A 179 5.25 -6.85 9.66
C ILE A 179 6.37 -5.86 9.33
N ALA A 180 6.06 -4.79 8.59
CA ALA A 180 7.05 -3.79 8.19
C ALA A 180 7.68 -3.03 9.37
N ASP A 181 6.97 -2.90 10.49
CA ASP A 181 7.50 -2.29 11.72
C ASP A 181 8.57 -3.15 12.41
N ASN A 182 8.64 -4.45 12.11
CA ASN A 182 9.67 -5.36 12.63
C ASN A 182 11.05 -5.18 11.99
N ARG A 183 11.26 -4.17 11.13
CA ARG A 183 12.54 -3.90 10.44
C ARG A 183 13.76 -3.69 11.34
N ASN A 184 13.55 -3.39 12.62
CA ASN A 184 14.64 -3.26 13.59
C ASN A 184 15.04 -4.60 14.22
N ARG A 185 14.26 -5.67 14.00
CA ARG A 185 14.53 -7.02 14.48
C ARG A 185 15.23 -7.89 13.44
N THR A 186 15.15 -7.51 12.15
CA THR A 186 15.70 -8.28 11.04
C THR A 186 16.14 -7.40 9.89
N THR A 187 17.22 -7.77 9.23
CA THR A 187 17.77 -7.12 8.02
C THR A 187 17.04 -7.52 6.73
N ARG A 188 16.04 -8.41 6.82
CA ARG A 188 15.25 -8.90 5.66
C ARG A 188 14.04 -8.03 5.31
N ILE A 189 13.84 -6.95 6.04
CA ILE A 189 12.73 -6.02 5.85
C ILE A 189 13.31 -4.65 5.47
N LEU A 190 12.95 -4.20 4.27
CA LEU A 190 13.30 -2.85 3.80
C LEU A 190 12.51 -1.78 4.58
N PRO A 191 13.01 -0.52 4.63
CA PRO A 191 12.13 0.59 4.97
C PRO A 191 10.90 0.58 4.09
N PRO A 192 9.71 0.77 4.66
CA PRO A 192 8.53 1.08 3.88
C PRO A 192 8.82 2.22 2.91
N VAL A 193 8.49 1.99 1.65
CA VAL A 193 8.46 3.05 0.64
C VAL A 193 7.02 3.48 0.54
N SER A 194 6.72 4.67 1.06
CA SER A 194 5.41 5.28 0.90
C SER A 194 5.20 5.75 -0.54
N LEU A 195 3.95 5.93 -0.95
CA LEU A 195 3.61 6.46 -2.26
C LEU A 195 4.28 7.82 -2.54
N ALA A 196 4.31 8.72 -1.54
CA ALA A 196 5.05 9.99 -1.64
C ALA A 196 6.56 9.79 -1.91
N LYS A 197 7.20 8.86 -1.18
CA LYS A 197 8.63 8.59 -1.35
C LYS A 197 8.94 7.89 -2.67
N LEU A 198 8.00 7.06 -3.13
CA LEU A 198 8.10 6.36 -4.39
C LEU A 198 8.13 7.34 -5.56
N GLU A 199 7.31 8.39 -5.53
CA GLU A 199 7.29 9.41 -6.58
C GLU A 199 8.69 10.01 -6.79
N GLY A 200 9.36 10.41 -5.69
CA GLY A 200 10.73 10.92 -5.74
C GLY A 200 11.73 9.87 -6.27
N LYS A 201 11.56 8.58 -5.92
CA LYS A 201 12.38 7.48 -6.46
C LYS A 201 12.17 7.26 -7.95
N MET A 202 10.93 7.38 -8.44
CA MET A 202 10.62 7.22 -9.86
C MET A 202 11.18 8.39 -10.68
N ARG A 203 11.14 9.61 -10.13
CA ARG A 203 11.68 10.81 -10.78
C ARG A 203 13.20 10.86 -10.83
N SER A 204 13.91 10.22 -9.88
CA SER A 204 15.38 10.24 -9.86
C SER A 204 16.03 9.46 -11.01
N GLY A 205 15.29 8.56 -11.67
CA GLY A 205 15.80 7.68 -12.72
C GLY A 205 16.76 6.58 -12.24
N ALA A 206 17.12 6.56 -10.96
CA ALA A 206 17.94 5.50 -10.36
C ALA A 206 17.10 4.25 -10.08
N SER A 207 17.68 3.07 -10.28
CA SER A 207 17.02 1.82 -9.88
C SER A 207 16.85 1.76 -8.38
N PHE A 208 15.74 1.16 -7.92
CA PHE A 208 15.42 1.10 -6.50
C PHE A 208 14.79 -0.23 -6.13
N LEU A 209 14.78 -0.52 -4.83
CA LEU A 209 14.18 -1.71 -4.27
C LEU A 209 12.81 -1.39 -3.67
N LEU A 210 11.89 -2.33 -3.84
CA LEU A 210 10.63 -2.41 -3.11
C LEU A 210 10.56 -3.74 -2.37
N GLN A 211 9.86 -3.78 -1.25
CA GLN A 211 9.72 -5.00 -0.48
C GLN A 211 8.93 -6.05 -1.28
N ASN A 212 9.48 -7.25 -1.38
CA ASN A 212 8.76 -8.39 -1.95
C ASN A 212 7.91 -9.07 -0.87
N VAL A 213 6.70 -9.45 -1.22
CA VAL A 213 5.77 -10.21 -0.38
C VAL A 213 5.21 -11.40 -1.15
N ILE A 214 5.07 -12.53 -0.45
CA ILE A 214 4.49 -13.75 -1.00
C ILE A 214 3.36 -14.23 -0.09
N SER A 215 2.39 -14.93 -0.66
CA SER A 215 1.37 -15.68 0.08
C SER A 215 1.67 -17.17 -0.03
N ILE A 216 1.75 -17.86 1.10
CA ILE A 216 1.94 -19.31 1.17
C ILE A 216 0.83 -19.86 2.06
N ASN A 217 -0.06 -20.69 1.51
CA ASN A 217 -1.16 -21.32 2.24
C ASN A 217 -2.04 -20.32 3.02
N GLY A 218 -2.25 -19.12 2.47
CA GLY A 218 -3.02 -18.03 3.09
C GLY A 218 -2.30 -17.31 4.24
N GLU A 219 -0.98 -17.51 4.39
CA GLU A 219 -0.11 -16.69 5.22
C GLU A 219 0.84 -15.85 4.38
N THR A 220 0.90 -14.56 4.67
CA THR A 220 1.81 -13.65 3.97
C THR A 220 3.16 -13.53 4.65
N LYS A 221 4.23 -13.48 3.83
CA LYS A 221 5.61 -13.34 4.30
C LYS A 221 6.38 -12.34 3.42
N PHE A 222 7.19 -11.50 4.04
CA PHE A 222 8.18 -10.68 3.34
C PHE A 222 9.36 -11.57 2.92
N ALA A 223 9.67 -11.60 1.63
CA ALA A 223 10.58 -12.58 1.04
C ALA A 223 11.57 -11.92 0.06
N GLY A 224 12.47 -11.09 0.60
CA GLY A 224 13.46 -10.37 -0.21
C GLY A 224 12.92 -9.07 -0.81
N ALA A 225 13.40 -8.68 -1.98
CA ALA A 225 13.06 -7.38 -2.58
C ALA A 225 12.87 -7.46 -4.10
N ALA A 226 11.94 -6.66 -4.62
CA ALA A 226 11.77 -6.41 -6.04
C ALA A 226 12.73 -5.32 -6.51
N VAL A 227 13.45 -5.58 -7.61
CA VAL A 227 14.37 -4.63 -8.24
C VAL A 227 13.63 -3.89 -9.36
N ILE A 228 13.38 -2.60 -9.17
CA ILE A 228 12.72 -1.75 -10.15
C ILE A 228 13.77 -0.98 -10.95
N LYS A 229 13.72 -1.08 -12.28
CA LYS A 229 14.59 -0.32 -13.17
C LYS A 229 14.18 1.15 -13.15
N GLY A 230 15.08 2.05 -12.79
CA GLY A 230 14.73 3.47 -12.67
C GLY A 230 14.21 4.10 -13.98
N LYS A 231 14.85 3.78 -15.12
CA LYS A 231 14.47 4.33 -16.44
C LYS A 231 13.07 3.91 -16.90
N THR A 232 12.70 2.65 -16.73
CA THR A 232 11.41 2.12 -17.24
C THR A 232 10.36 2.04 -16.14
N LYS A 233 10.75 2.15 -14.87
CA LYS A 233 9.91 2.00 -13.68
C LYS A 233 9.19 0.64 -13.66
N LYS A 234 9.81 -0.38 -14.29
CA LYS A 234 9.33 -1.76 -14.39
C LYS A 234 10.21 -2.70 -13.58
N LEU A 235 9.65 -3.86 -13.25
CA LEU A 235 10.33 -4.91 -12.51
C LEU A 235 11.41 -5.57 -13.39
N MET A 236 12.66 -5.59 -12.92
CA MET A 236 13.74 -6.36 -13.54
C MET A 236 13.78 -7.79 -13.00
N GLY A 237 13.76 -7.92 -11.68
CA GLY A 237 13.92 -9.20 -11.00
C GLY A 237 13.75 -9.06 -9.49
N PHE A 238 14.13 -10.10 -8.77
CA PHE A 238 14.03 -10.17 -7.32
C PHE A 238 15.39 -10.46 -6.71
N LEU A 239 15.64 -9.85 -5.57
CA LEU A 239 16.63 -10.30 -4.60
C LEU A 239 15.93 -11.26 -3.63
N ASN A 240 16.55 -12.38 -3.35
CA ASN A 240 16.12 -13.29 -2.29
C ASN A 240 16.43 -12.69 -0.90
N GLU A 241 16.07 -13.40 0.18
CA GLU A 241 16.28 -12.93 1.55
C GLU A 241 17.77 -12.70 1.89
N GLN A 242 18.67 -13.58 1.45
CA GLN A 242 20.11 -13.48 1.73
C GLN A 242 20.77 -12.36 0.92
N GLU A 243 20.42 -12.22 -0.36
CA GLU A 243 20.90 -11.13 -1.21
C GLU A 243 20.44 -9.77 -0.66
N LEU A 244 19.21 -9.69 -0.17
CA LEU A 244 18.70 -8.49 0.48
C LEU A 244 19.49 -8.15 1.76
N GLU A 245 19.82 -9.15 2.59
CA GLU A 245 20.67 -8.94 3.77
C GLU A 245 22.03 -8.34 3.37
N GLY A 246 22.67 -8.88 2.34
CA GLY A 246 23.92 -8.34 1.80
C GLY A 246 23.81 -6.88 1.35
N VAL A 247 22.76 -6.53 0.60
CA VAL A 247 22.49 -5.15 0.19
C VAL A 247 22.27 -4.23 1.39
N VAL A 248 21.59 -4.73 2.43
CA VAL A 248 21.36 -4.00 3.66
C VAL A 248 22.67 -3.74 4.42
N TRP A 249 23.57 -4.72 4.44
CA TRP A 249 24.88 -4.58 5.08
C TRP A 249 25.74 -3.54 4.38
N ILE A 250 25.83 -3.61 3.05
CA ILE A 250 26.56 -2.64 2.21
C ILE A 250 26.06 -1.21 2.45
N ASN A 251 24.75 -1.01 2.66
CA ASN A 251 24.15 0.31 2.88
C ASN A 251 24.35 0.87 4.30
N GLY A 252 24.74 0.06 5.30
CA GLY A 252 25.30 0.54 6.55
C GLY A 252 24.42 1.36 7.49
N LYS A 253 23.10 1.29 7.38
CA LYS A 253 22.18 2.13 8.18
C LYS A 253 21.06 1.28 8.78
N ARG A 254 21.41 0.23 9.51
CA ARG A 254 20.46 -0.71 10.11
C ARG A 254 20.88 -1.21 11.49
N ASN A 255 19.87 -1.62 12.25
CA ASN A 255 20.00 -2.33 13.51
C ASN A 255 19.28 -3.67 13.41
N GLY A 256 19.73 -4.64 14.19
CA GLY A 256 19.16 -5.98 14.22
C GLY A 256 19.64 -6.88 13.08
N GLY A 257 19.09 -8.09 13.05
CA GLY A 257 19.51 -9.15 12.14
C GLY A 257 20.31 -10.23 12.84
N VAL A 258 20.45 -11.37 12.16
CA VAL A 258 21.18 -12.52 12.67
C VAL A 258 22.00 -13.14 11.57
N VAL A 259 23.27 -13.40 11.86
CA VAL A 259 24.14 -14.21 11.00
C VAL A 259 24.19 -15.61 11.59
N LYS A 260 23.93 -16.61 10.76
CA LYS A 260 24.05 -18.01 11.14
C LYS A 260 25.15 -18.64 10.32
N THR A 261 26.05 -19.35 10.97
CA THR A 261 27.11 -20.11 10.32
C THR A 261 27.39 -21.38 11.11
N PHE A 262 28.22 -22.26 10.57
CA PHE A 262 28.68 -23.46 11.27
C PHE A 262 30.17 -23.34 11.52
N ASP A 263 30.57 -23.76 12.71
CA ASP A 263 31.98 -23.95 13.00
C ASP A 263 32.57 -24.99 12.03
N LYS A 264 33.75 -24.71 11.47
CA LYS A 264 34.33 -25.55 10.41
C LYS A 264 34.72 -26.94 10.92
N GLU A 265 35.20 -27.02 12.15
CA GLU A 265 35.69 -28.26 12.77
C GLU A 265 34.57 -29.02 13.48
N SER A 266 33.96 -28.41 14.48
CA SER A 266 32.96 -29.05 15.34
C SER A 266 31.58 -29.21 14.68
N LYS A 267 31.36 -28.55 13.53
CA LYS A 267 30.06 -28.47 12.83
C LYS A 267 28.92 -27.92 13.69
N LYS A 268 29.22 -27.29 14.83
CA LYS A 268 28.22 -26.69 15.71
C LYS A 268 27.69 -25.40 15.09
N LEU A 269 26.40 -25.15 15.30
CA LEU A 269 25.73 -23.92 14.87
C LEU A 269 26.24 -22.73 15.69
N ILE A 270 26.70 -21.69 15.00
CA ILE A 270 27.05 -20.40 15.57
C ILE A 270 25.99 -19.39 15.11
N ILE A 271 25.47 -18.63 16.07
CA ILE A 271 24.49 -17.58 15.84
C ILE A 271 25.09 -16.27 16.37
N TYR A 272 25.17 -15.26 15.49
CA TYR A 272 25.60 -13.92 15.85
C TYR A 272 24.45 -12.94 15.67
N GLU A 273 24.00 -12.33 16.77
CA GLU A 273 22.97 -11.28 16.74
C GLU A 273 23.62 -9.93 16.48
N ILE A 274 23.18 -9.28 15.40
CA ILE A 274 23.74 -8.00 14.97
C ILE A 274 23.05 -6.88 15.75
N LYS A 275 23.80 -6.14 16.57
CA LYS A 275 23.25 -4.96 17.26
C LYS A 275 23.09 -3.76 16.32
N SER A 276 24.13 -3.47 15.54
CA SER A 276 24.17 -2.34 14.62
C SER A 276 25.06 -2.64 13.43
N ILE A 277 24.71 -2.14 12.26
CA ILE A 277 25.49 -2.22 11.03
C ILE A 277 25.79 -0.80 10.57
N LYS A 278 27.08 -0.50 10.41
CA LYS A 278 27.57 0.74 9.82
C LYS A 278 28.32 0.36 8.55
N SER A 279 28.28 1.21 7.53
CA SER A 279 29.07 1.00 6.33
C SER A 279 29.59 2.33 5.83
N LYS A 280 30.84 2.32 5.35
CA LYS A 280 31.47 3.44 4.66
C LYS A 280 31.89 2.97 3.28
N ILE A 281 31.28 3.58 2.27
CA ILE A 281 31.58 3.34 0.85
C ILE A 281 32.54 4.46 0.38
N ILE A 282 33.71 4.08 -0.10
CA ILE A 282 34.73 4.99 -0.62
C ILE A 282 34.85 4.74 -2.13
N PRO A 283 34.38 5.66 -3.00
CA PRO A 283 34.52 5.51 -4.43
C PRO A 283 35.93 5.88 -4.89
N HIS A 284 36.48 5.09 -5.81
CA HIS A 284 37.71 5.38 -6.54
C HIS A 284 37.38 5.53 -8.02
N VAL A 285 37.72 6.68 -8.60
CA VAL A 285 37.39 7.00 -10.01
C VAL A 285 38.70 7.16 -10.78
N ASN A 286 38.93 6.25 -11.72
CA ASN A 286 40.06 6.33 -12.65
C ASN A 286 39.55 6.33 -14.09
N GLY A 287 39.29 7.53 -14.63
CA GLY A 287 38.65 7.70 -15.93
C GLY A 287 37.27 7.04 -15.96
N ASN A 288 37.11 6.04 -16.83
CA ASN A 288 35.86 5.25 -16.94
C ASN A 288 35.81 4.05 -15.97
N ASN A 289 36.91 3.73 -15.30
CA ASN A 289 36.96 2.65 -14.33
C ASN A 289 36.61 3.18 -12.94
N ILE A 290 35.44 2.77 -12.44
CA ILE A 290 34.95 3.13 -11.12
C ILE A 290 35.00 1.87 -10.25
N SER A 291 35.69 1.94 -9.11
CA SER A 291 35.68 0.91 -8.07
C SER A 291 35.25 1.49 -6.73
N PHE A 292 34.92 0.62 -5.77
CA PHE A 292 34.45 1.03 -4.46
C PHE A 292 35.08 0.15 -3.38
N ASP A 293 35.64 0.78 -2.36
CA ASP A 293 35.95 0.10 -1.10
C ASP A 293 34.72 0.19 -0.19
N VAL A 294 34.25 -0.96 0.30
CA VAL A 294 33.07 -1.04 1.16
C VAL A 294 33.50 -1.61 2.51
N ASN A 295 33.58 -0.73 3.50
CA ASN A 295 33.93 -1.08 4.88
C ASN A 295 32.65 -1.25 5.69
N ILE A 296 32.35 -2.48 6.10
CA ILE A 296 31.15 -2.87 6.89
C ILE A 296 31.56 -3.17 8.33
#